data_AF-A0A0J6V228-F1
#
_entry.id   AF-A0A0J6V228-F1
#
_cell.length_a   1.000
_cell.length_b   1.000
_cell.length_c   1.000
_cell.angle_alpha   90.00
_cell.angle_beta   90.00
_cell.angle_gamma   90.00
#
_symmetry.space_group_name_H-M   'P 1'
#
loop_
_entity.id
_entity.type
_entity.pdbx_description
1 polymer ?
#
loop_
_entity_poly.entity_id
_entity_poly.type
_entity_poly.pdbx_seq_one_letter_code
_entity_poly.pdbx_strand_id
1 'polypeptide(L)'
;MTSSLELVLSWSRGFASLSHDQPPCPGLRSIDWYQTHPRCTAWIEEWGLQAADLGWDTLRLFGVHPTAGTLRGDYTGALLPLTKAVLDVNAEFIRFPVTRSFRLSPVKSPGVPIWDFGKSP
;
A
#
# COMPACT_ATOMS: atom_id res chain seq x y z
N MET A 1 15.92 -14.29 -6.63
CA MET A 1 14.81 -13.40 -7.07
C MET A 1 13.57 -13.95 -6.42
N THR A 2 12.87 -13.15 -5.61
CA THR A 2 11.59 -13.56 -5.00
C THR A 2 10.55 -13.69 -6.10
N SER A 3 9.80 -14.78 -6.12
CA SER A 3 8.70 -14.94 -7.09
C SER A 3 7.57 -13.95 -6.82
N SER A 4 6.78 -13.60 -7.85
CA SER A 4 5.61 -12.73 -7.68
C SER A 4 4.63 -13.28 -6.64
N LEU A 5 4.46 -14.61 -6.58
CA LEU A 5 3.62 -15.26 -5.58
C LEU A 5 4.15 -15.05 -4.15
N GLU A 6 5.44 -15.26 -3.91
CA GLU A 6 6.05 -15.01 -2.59
C GLU A 6 5.92 -13.54 -2.17
N LEU A 7 6.06 -12.62 -3.13
CA LEU A 7 5.89 -11.19 -2.88
C LEU A 7 4.44 -10.87 -2.47
N VAL A 8 3.44 -11.39 -3.19
CA VAL A 8 2.02 -11.20 -2.85
C VAL A 8 1.67 -11.84 -1.50
N LEU A 9 2.19 -13.03 -1.20
CA LEU A 9 2.02 -13.67 0.10
C LEU A 9 2.61 -12.83 1.24
N SER A 10 3.73 -12.12 0.98
CA SER A 10 4.28 -11.18 1.94
C SER A 10 3.35 -10.00 2.20
N TRP A 11 2.68 -9.47 1.18
CA TRP A 11 1.70 -8.39 1.33
C TRP A 11 0.46 -8.84 2.10
N SER A 12 -0.07 -10.01 1.75
CA SER A 12 -1.21 -10.63 2.45
C SER A 12 -0.89 -10.83 3.93
N ARG A 13 0.27 -11.42 4.26
CA ARG A 13 0.72 -11.59 5.65
C ARG A 13 0.90 -10.26 6.37
N GLY A 14 1.48 -9.27 5.70
CA GLY A 14 1.67 -7.92 6.23
C GLY A 14 0.35 -7.29 6.66
N PHE A 15 -0.65 -7.25 5.78
CA PHE A 15 -1.98 -6.70 6.10
C PHE A 15 -2.75 -7.53 7.13
N ALA A 16 -2.65 -8.85 7.08
CA ALA A 16 -3.26 -9.72 8.07
C ALA A 16 -2.69 -9.52 9.49
N SER A 17 -1.46 -9.00 9.61
CA SER A 17 -0.85 -8.68 10.91
C SER A 17 -1.35 -7.38 11.53
N LEU A 18 -2.05 -6.53 10.76
CA LEU A 18 -2.53 -5.24 11.21
C LEU A 18 -3.94 -5.34 11.81
N SER A 19 -4.19 -4.57 12.87
CA SER A 19 -5.54 -4.42 13.42
C SER A 19 -6.44 -3.67 12.44
N HIS A 20 -7.63 -4.21 12.22
CA HIS A 20 -8.68 -3.55 11.43
C HIS A 20 -9.19 -2.27 12.11
N ASP A 21 -9.28 -2.26 13.44
CA ASP A 21 -9.98 -1.19 14.18
C ASP A 21 -9.07 -0.03 14.59
N GLN A 22 -7.74 -0.19 14.48
CA GLN A 22 -6.76 0.80 14.90
C GLN A 22 -5.83 1.16 13.75
N PRO A 23 -5.76 2.46 13.35
CA PRO A 23 -4.78 2.91 12.38
C PRO A 23 -3.35 2.59 12.84
N PRO A 24 -2.50 2.00 11.99
CA PRO A 24 -1.18 1.54 12.41
C PRO A 24 -0.14 2.67 12.51
N CYS A 25 -0.42 3.86 11.95
CA CYS A 25 0.51 4.98 11.98
C CYS A 25 -0.19 6.35 11.95
N PRO A 26 0.50 7.44 12.33
CA PRO A 26 -0.02 8.81 12.22
C PRO A 26 -0.39 9.20 10.78
N GLY A 27 -1.39 10.08 10.66
CA GLY A 27 -1.87 10.59 9.37
C GLY A 27 -2.99 9.76 8.72
N LEU A 28 -3.22 8.52 9.18
CA LEU A 28 -4.39 7.74 8.80
C LEU A 28 -5.52 7.98 9.80
N ARG A 29 -6.60 8.61 9.34
CA ARG A 29 -7.81 8.81 10.14
C ARG A 29 -8.53 7.47 10.31
N SER A 30 -9.12 7.22 11.48
CA SER A 30 -9.82 5.96 11.77
C SER A 30 -10.89 5.61 10.74
N ILE A 31 -11.65 6.60 10.25
CA ILE A 31 -12.67 6.39 9.22
C ILE A 31 -12.09 5.97 7.87
N ASP A 32 -10.93 6.49 7.49
CA ASP A 32 -10.26 6.10 6.25
C ASP A 32 -9.63 4.71 6.40
N TRP A 33 -9.10 4.39 7.59
CA TRP A 33 -8.50 3.09 7.89
C TRP A 33 -9.52 1.96 7.85
N TYR A 34 -10.69 2.16 8.46
CA TYR A 34 -11.80 1.21 8.42
C TYR A 34 -12.21 0.82 6.99
N GLN A 35 -12.01 1.72 6.02
CA GLN A 35 -12.20 1.41 4.60
C GLN A 35 -10.95 0.82 3.96
N THR A 36 -9.78 1.37 4.29
CA THR A 36 -8.49 1.02 3.68
C THR A 36 -8.10 -0.42 3.98
N HIS A 37 -8.22 -0.87 5.22
CA HIS A 37 -7.79 -2.23 5.61
C HIS A 37 -8.51 -3.32 4.80
N PRO A 38 -9.85 -3.42 4.78
CA PRO A 38 -10.53 -4.46 4.00
C PRO A 38 -10.36 -4.25 2.48
N ARG A 39 -10.27 -3.01 1.99
CA ARG A 39 -10.05 -2.75 0.56
C ARG A 39 -8.66 -3.16 0.09
N CYS A 40 -7.62 -2.96 0.91
CA CYS A 40 -6.27 -3.40 0.59
C CYS A 40 -6.18 -4.93 0.61
N THR A 41 -6.82 -5.60 1.58
CA THR A 41 -6.91 -7.07 1.61
C THR A 41 -7.57 -7.60 0.33
N ALA A 42 -8.74 -7.06 -0.04
CA ALA A 42 -9.42 -7.43 -1.28
C ALA A 42 -8.59 -7.11 -2.53
N TRP A 43 -7.89 -5.97 -2.55
CA TRP A 43 -7.03 -5.60 -3.67
C TRP A 43 -5.85 -6.56 -3.83
N ILE A 44 -5.25 -7.04 -2.72
CA ILE A 44 -4.17 -8.02 -2.77
C ILE A 44 -4.67 -9.34 -3.39
N GLU A 45 -5.87 -9.78 -3.02
CA GLU A 45 -6.49 -11.00 -3.55
C GLU A 45 -6.83 -10.88 -5.05
N GLU A 46 -7.39 -9.74 -5.45
CA GLU A 46 -7.87 -9.52 -6.82
C GLU A 46 -6.74 -9.13 -7.79
N TRP A 47 -5.85 -8.22 -7.37
CA TRP A 47 -4.87 -7.57 -8.25
C TRP A 47 -3.42 -7.91 -7.91
N GLY A 48 -3.15 -8.53 -6.76
CA GLY A 48 -1.79 -8.66 -6.22
C GLY A 48 -0.82 -9.33 -7.18
N LEU A 49 -1.20 -10.47 -7.75
CA LEU A 49 -0.31 -11.22 -8.65
C LEU A 49 -0.01 -10.45 -9.94
N GLN A 50 -1.04 -9.87 -10.55
CA GLN A 50 -0.88 -8.99 -11.71
C GLN A 50 0.03 -7.81 -11.39
N ALA A 51 -0.17 -7.13 -10.25
CA ALA A 51 0.64 -5.99 -9.86
C ALA A 51 2.12 -6.38 -9.67
N ALA A 52 2.38 -7.51 -9.00
CA ALA A 52 3.72 -8.03 -8.80
C ALA A 52 4.42 -8.36 -10.14
N ASP A 53 3.73 -9.03 -11.07
CA ASP A 53 4.26 -9.33 -12.41
C ASP A 53 4.54 -8.08 -13.24
N LEU A 54 3.75 -7.01 -13.04
CA LEU A 54 3.97 -5.69 -13.64
C LEU A 54 5.07 -4.88 -12.95
N GLY A 55 5.69 -5.43 -11.91
CA GLY A 55 6.81 -4.84 -11.18
C GLY A 55 6.41 -3.77 -10.16
N TRP A 56 5.17 -3.80 -9.65
CA TRP A 56 4.83 -3.05 -8.45
C TRP A 56 5.50 -3.68 -7.23
N ASP A 57 6.21 -2.86 -6.46
CA ASP A 57 6.87 -3.30 -5.23
C ASP A 57 6.09 -2.89 -3.96
N THR A 58 6.49 -3.49 -2.85
CA THR A 58 5.87 -3.27 -1.53
C THR A 58 5.82 -1.80 -1.12
N LEU A 59 6.90 -1.05 -1.32
CA LEU A 59 6.99 0.34 -0.85
C LEU A 59 6.19 1.28 -1.74
N ARG A 60 6.11 1.01 -3.04
CA ARG A 60 5.27 1.76 -3.97
C ARG A 60 3.78 1.59 -3.69
N LEU A 61 3.36 0.44 -3.18
CA LEU A 61 1.97 0.16 -2.85
C LEU A 61 1.61 0.55 -1.41
N PHE A 62 2.47 0.20 -0.46
CA PHE A 62 2.16 0.17 0.98
C PHE A 62 3.20 0.90 1.85
N GLY A 63 4.09 1.68 1.24
CA GLY A 63 5.09 2.45 1.95
C GLY A 63 4.49 3.54 2.84
N VAL A 64 5.13 3.82 3.96
CA VAL A 64 4.89 4.97 4.84
C VAL A 64 6.22 5.49 5.38
N HIS A 65 6.22 6.72 5.88
CA HIS A 65 7.40 7.25 6.56
C HIS A 65 7.60 6.51 7.91
N PRO A 66 8.84 6.10 8.26
CA PRO A 66 9.10 5.26 9.44
C PRO A 66 8.62 5.84 10.78
N THR A 67 8.67 7.17 10.94
CA THR A 67 8.17 7.87 12.15
C THR A 67 6.86 8.64 11.95
N ALA A 68 6.72 9.36 10.83
CA ALA A 68 5.58 10.24 10.57
C ALA A 68 4.38 9.55 9.89
N GLY A 69 4.47 8.26 9.55
CA GLY A 69 3.39 7.52 8.90
C GLY A 69 3.01 8.12 7.55
N THR A 70 1.73 8.37 7.33
CA THR A 70 1.21 8.95 6.08
C THR A 70 1.19 10.48 6.07
N LEU A 71 1.57 11.14 7.18
CA LEU A 71 1.72 12.61 7.22
C LEU A 71 2.77 13.11 6.22
N ARG A 72 3.75 12.26 5.89
CA ARG A 72 4.77 12.49 4.86
C ARG A 72 4.38 11.81 3.55
N GLY A 73 3.60 12.52 2.74
CA GLY A 73 3.03 12.00 1.48
C GLY A 73 4.05 11.53 0.43
N ASP A 74 5.30 11.98 0.52
CA ASP A 74 6.41 11.53 -0.32
C ASP A 74 6.84 10.08 -0.02
N TYR A 75 6.47 9.52 1.12
CA TYR A 75 6.72 8.11 1.47
C TYR A 75 5.51 7.21 1.24
N THR A 76 4.32 7.82 1.14
CA THR A 76 3.06 7.11 1.17
C THR A 76 2.81 6.33 -0.12
N GLY A 77 2.56 5.03 -0.01
CA GLY A 77 2.25 4.15 -1.14
C GLY A 77 0.91 4.47 -1.81
N ALA A 78 0.73 3.95 -3.03
CA ALA A 78 -0.41 4.20 -3.89
C ALA A 78 -1.76 3.77 -3.26
N LEU A 79 -1.74 2.83 -2.32
CA LEU A 79 -2.94 2.27 -1.69
C LEU A 79 -3.17 2.80 -0.27
N LEU A 80 -2.46 3.86 0.15
CA LEU A 80 -2.56 4.40 1.50
C LEU A 80 -2.93 5.90 1.47
N PRO A 81 -4.12 6.30 1.93
CA PRO A 81 -5.29 5.47 2.21
C PRO A 81 -5.97 4.98 0.92
N LEU A 82 -6.60 3.80 0.97
CA LEU A 82 -7.43 3.27 -0.11
C LEU A 82 -8.91 3.46 0.23
N THR A 83 -9.46 4.61 -0.13
CA THR A 83 -10.89 4.94 0.12
C THR A 83 -11.74 4.94 -1.15
N LYS A 84 -11.12 4.73 -2.31
CA LYS A 84 -11.78 4.73 -3.63
C LYS A 84 -11.63 3.38 -4.30
N ALA A 85 -12.54 3.06 -5.22
CA ALA A 85 -12.45 1.85 -6.02
C ALA A 85 -11.20 1.89 -6.91
N VAL A 86 -10.51 0.77 -7.05
CA VAL A 86 -9.49 0.57 -8.09
C VAL A 86 -10.20 0.11 -9.35
N LEU A 87 -9.93 0.77 -10.47
CA LEU A 87 -10.56 0.48 -11.76
C LEU A 87 -9.63 -0.24 -12.73
N ASP A 88 -8.32 -0.09 -12.57
CA ASP A 88 -7.30 -0.70 -13.41
C ASP A 88 -5.93 -0.68 -12.69
N VAL A 89 -5.12 -1.70 -12.97
CA VAL A 89 -3.72 -1.83 -12.50
C VAL A 89 -2.85 -2.22 -13.69
N ASN A 90 -1.96 -1.33 -14.11
CA ASN A 90 -1.00 -1.61 -15.18
C ASN A 90 0.43 -1.26 -14.75
N ALA A 91 1.42 -1.48 -15.62
CA ALA A 91 2.83 -1.25 -15.30
C ALA A 91 3.20 0.22 -15.04
N GLU A 92 2.35 1.16 -15.42
CA GLU A 92 2.61 2.60 -15.28
C GLU A 92 1.86 3.20 -14.10
N PHE A 93 0.59 2.85 -13.91
CA PHE A 93 -0.26 3.44 -12.89
C PHE A 93 -1.37 2.50 -12.39
N ILE A 94 -1.90 2.86 -11.21
CA ILE A 94 -3.19 2.38 -10.70
C ILE A 94 -4.22 3.48 -10.96
N ARG A 95 -5.36 3.10 -11.54
CA ARG A 95 -6.46 4.02 -11.87
C ARG A 95 -7.53 3.99 -10.80
N PHE A 96 -7.92 5.18 -10.35
CA PHE A 96 -9.09 5.44 -9.53
C PHE A 96 -10.13 6.23 -10.36
N PRO A 97 -11.36 6.48 -9.85
CA PRO A 97 -12.40 7.17 -10.63
C PRO A 97 -12.00 8.55 -11.14
N VAL A 98 -11.22 9.30 -10.37
CA VAL A 98 -10.83 10.69 -10.70
C VAL A 98 -9.32 10.84 -10.90
N THR A 99 -8.52 10.00 -10.25
CA THR A 99 -7.06 10.17 -10.18
C THR A 99 -6.32 8.92 -10.64
N ARG A 100 -5.01 9.07 -10.84
CA ARG A 100 -4.08 7.97 -11.07
C ARG A 100 -2.93 8.08 -10.07
N SER A 101 -2.47 6.94 -9.57
CA SER A 101 -1.20 6.86 -8.86
C SER A 101 -0.18 6.21 -9.76
N PHE A 102 0.85 6.95 -10.16
CA PHE A 102 1.92 6.45 -11.03
C PHE A 102 2.94 5.64 -10.22
N ARG A 103 3.35 4.49 -10.76
CA ARG A 103 4.36 3.62 -10.15
C ARG A 103 5.68 4.37 -10.00
N LEU A 104 6.15 4.95 -11.09
CA LEU A 104 7.34 5.80 -11.10
C LEU A 104 6.92 7.24 -10.85
N SER A 105 7.39 7.79 -9.74
CA SER A 105 7.14 9.16 -9.35
C SER A 105 8.43 9.74 -8.75
N PRO A 106 8.92 10.89 -9.25
CA PRO A 106 10.22 11.45 -8.85
C PRO A 106 10.22 11.98 -7.41
N VAL A 107 9.04 12.21 -6.83
CA VAL A 107 8.90 12.72 -5.46
C VAL A 107 8.83 11.62 -4.41
N LYS A 108 8.88 10.33 -4.80
CA LYS A 108 8.70 9.23 -3.84
C LYS A 108 10.02 8.81 -3.20
N SER A 109 10.05 8.89 -1.88
CA SER A 109 11.15 8.46 -1.02
C SER A 109 10.96 7.01 -0.56
N PRO A 110 12.04 6.23 -0.34
CA PRO A 110 11.93 4.89 0.20
C PRO A 110 11.51 4.94 1.68
N GLY A 111 10.40 4.30 2.03
CA GLY A 111 9.90 4.19 3.40
C GLY A 111 10.03 2.78 3.97
N VAL A 112 9.15 2.48 4.92
CA VAL A 112 8.91 1.13 5.41
C VAL A 112 7.52 0.68 4.99
N PRO A 113 7.25 -0.63 4.83
CA PRO A 113 5.88 -1.10 4.69
C PRO A 113 5.05 -0.69 5.91
N ILE A 114 3.77 -0.35 5.72
CA ILE A 114 2.89 0.09 6.79
C ILE A 114 2.80 -0.89 7.98
N TRP A 115 2.93 -2.19 7.74
CA TRP A 115 2.94 -3.21 8.79
C TRP A 115 4.24 -3.27 9.61
N ASP A 116 5.30 -2.59 9.18
CA ASP A 116 6.56 -2.47 9.92
C ASP A 116 6.75 -1.08 10.55
N PHE A 117 5.75 -0.20 10.44
CA PHE A 117 5.77 1.08 11.12
C PHE A 117 5.96 0.91 12.63
N GLY A 118 6.89 1.68 13.21
CA GLY A 118 7.18 1.64 14.65
C GLY A 118 7.93 0.40 15.13
N LYS A 119 8.21 -0.59 14.26
CA LYS A 119 9.13 -1.67 14.58
C LYS A 119 10.56 -1.14 14.44
N SER A 120 11.40 -1.42 15.43
CA SER A 120 12.85 -1.19 15.27
C SER A 120 13.35 -2.11 14.15
N PRO A 121 14.25 -1.62 13.26
CA PRO A 121 14.88 -2.47 12.25
C PRO A 121 15.70 -3.61 12.86
#